data_AF-A0A7C4DC90-F1
#
_entry.id   AF-A0A7C4DC90-F1
#
_cell.length_a   1.000
_cell.length_b   1.000
_cell.length_c   1.000
_cell.angle_alpha   90.00
_cell.angle_beta   90.00
_cell.angle_gamma   90.00
#
_symmetry.space_group_name_H-M   'P 1'
#
loop_
_entity.id
_entity.type
_entity.pdbx_description
1 polymer ?
#
loop_
_entity_poly.entity_id
_entity_poly.type
_entity_poly.pdbx_seq_one_letter_code
_entity_poly.pdbx_strand_id
1 'polypeptide(L)'
;MSNISAIYARKMTLFKLFQSGEVSEKVFQKLYNEYSGKLSDLLNARVRKLEELRRKLDEVNRRLNEIALNIEELSVRYKIGEVDLGTFSQKSEKLKGEQRELEMMARNIRSCLDRLERLLSDKAPIEIKSMGDDLRAAYETIKGMVSEGKIPSEVLNAVKVDVEETIGFLDSLIRDRREREKALREELETLHVRYKVGEIGIEEYEKRKKEIQEEINKVWS
;
A
#
# COMPACT_ATOMS: atom_id res chain seq x y z
N MET A 1 -9.86 4.74 7.53
CA MET A 1 -9.23 3.52 6.95
C MET A 1 -8.69 2.56 8.01
N SER A 2 -8.80 2.90 9.30
CA SER A 2 -8.44 2.05 10.44
C SER A 2 -9.11 0.67 10.47
N ASN A 3 -10.24 0.48 9.79
CA ASN A 3 -10.99 -0.78 9.86
C ASN A 3 -10.32 -1.94 9.12
N ILE A 4 -9.62 -1.71 7.99
CA ILE A 4 -8.95 -2.79 7.25
C ILE A 4 -7.73 -3.30 8.03
N SER A 5 -6.87 -2.37 8.47
CA SER A 5 -5.70 -2.66 9.32
C SER A 5 -6.11 -3.39 10.60
N ALA A 6 -7.17 -2.94 11.27
CA ALA A 6 -7.69 -3.60 12.46
C ALA A 6 -8.19 -5.03 12.21
N ILE A 7 -8.81 -5.31 11.05
CA ILE A 7 -9.25 -6.68 10.74
C ILE A 7 -8.05 -7.59 10.47
N TYR A 8 -7.04 -7.13 9.74
CA TYR A 8 -5.80 -7.90 9.58
C TYR A 8 -5.17 -8.21 10.95
N ALA A 9 -5.04 -7.22 11.83
CA ALA A 9 -4.51 -7.43 13.19
C ALA A 9 -5.33 -8.46 13.99
N ARG A 10 -6.68 -8.38 13.93
CA ARG A 10 -7.56 -9.36 14.59
C ARG A 10 -7.40 -10.76 14.04
N LYS A 11 -7.25 -10.93 12.73
CA LYS A 11 -6.96 -12.23 12.10
C LYS A 11 -5.64 -12.80 12.63
N MET A 12 -4.59 -11.97 12.72
CA MET A 12 -3.30 -12.40 13.29
C MET A 12 -3.42 -12.83 14.76
N THR A 13 -4.12 -12.05 15.59
CA THR A 13 -4.35 -12.40 16.99
C THR A 13 -5.16 -13.70 17.11
N LEU A 14 -6.18 -13.89 16.27
CA LEU A 14 -6.98 -15.12 16.25
C LEU A 14 -6.12 -16.34 15.91
N PHE A 15 -5.17 -16.22 14.97
CA PHE A 15 -4.20 -17.27 14.68
C PHE A 15 -3.33 -17.63 15.89
N LYS A 16 -2.83 -16.63 16.62
CA LYS A 16 -2.01 -16.85 17.82
C LYS A 16 -2.79 -17.56 18.93
N LEU A 17 -4.05 -17.14 19.16
CA LEU A 17 -4.93 -17.77 20.15
C LEU A 17 -5.33 -19.21 19.78
N PHE A 18 -5.42 -19.50 18.48
CA PHE A 18 -5.67 -20.86 18.03
C PHE A 18 -4.44 -21.76 18.21
N GLN A 19 -3.25 -21.26 17.88
CA GLN A 19 -1.97 -21.94 18.13
C GLN A 19 -1.74 -22.29 19.60
N SER A 20 -2.08 -21.39 20.53
CA SER A 20 -1.92 -21.63 21.96
C SER A 20 -2.95 -22.60 22.55
N GLY A 21 -3.91 -23.06 21.75
CA GLY A 21 -5.00 -23.93 22.19
C GLY A 21 -6.07 -23.21 23.02
N GLU A 22 -6.03 -21.87 23.09
CA GLU A 22 -7.00 -21.06 23.83
C GLU A 22 -8.39 -21.04 23.15
N VAL A 23 -8.45 -21.36 21.86
CA VAL A 23 -9.67 -21.34 21.06
C VAL A 23 -9.88 -22.67 20.36
N SER A 24 -11.09 -23.23 20.49
CA SER A 24 -11.47 -24.45 19.76
C SER A 24 -11.55 -24.23 18.24
N GLU A 25 -11.35 -25.29 17.46
CA GLU A 25 -11.44 -25.27 15.99
C GLU A 25 -12.74 -24.63 15.47
N LYS A 26 -13.87 -25.01 16.07
CA LYS A 26 -15.20 -24.50 15.67
C LYS A 26 -15.33 -22.99 15.88
N VAL A 27 -14.79 -22.48 16.99
CA VAL A 27 -14.79 -21.04 17.28
C VAL A 27 -13.81 -20.31 16.37
N PHE A 28 -12.62 -20.87 16.16
CA PHE A 28 -11.61 -20.33 15.25
C PHE A 28 -12.19 -20.17 13.84
N GLN A 29 -12.71 -21.24 13.23
CA GLN A 29 -13.27 -21.20 11.88
C GLN A 29 -14.42 -20.19 11.76
N LYS A 30 -15.33 -20.14 12.75
CA LYS A 30 -16.44 -19.19 12.74
C LYS A 30 -15.95 -17.74 12.72
N LEU A 31 -15.06 -17.38 13.65
CA LEU A 31 -14.52 -16.02 13.74
C LEU A 31 -13.64 -15.67 12.54
N TYR A 32 -12.87 -16.65 12.04
CA TYR A 32 -12.04 -16.47 10.86
C TYR A 32 -12.87 -16.11 9.64
N ASN A 33 -13.93 -16.88 9.38
CA ASN A 33 -14.84 -16.64 8.26
C ASN A 33 -15.55 -15.29 8.39
N GLU A 34 -15.96 -14.90 9.61
CA GLU A 34 -16.56 -13.59 9.84
C GLU A 34 -15.58 -12.45 9.55
N TYR A 35 -14.33 -12.57 10.00
CA TYR A 35 -13.30 -11.57 9.73
C TYR A 35 -12.90 -11.51 8.26
N SER A 36 -12.77 -12.65 7.59
CA SER A 36 -12.49 -12.73 6.16
C SER A 36 -13.63 -12.14 5.32
N GLY A 37 -14.89 -12.42 5.68
CA GLY A 37 -16.06 -11.81 5.04
C GLY A 37 -16.07 -10.28 5.19
N LYS A 38 -15.92 -9.79 6.42
CA LYS A 38 -15.83 -8.34 6.70
C LYS A 38 -14.67 -7.67 5.97
N LEU A 39 -13.52 -8.32 5.90
CA LEU A 39 -12.36 -7.82 5.16
C LEU A 39 -12.67 -7.71 3.67
N SER A 40 -13.26 -8.75 3.09
CA SER A 40 -13.67 -8.78 1.69
C SER A 40 -14.66 -7.64 1.37
N ASP A 41 -15.68 -7.44 2.20
CA ASP A 41 -16.65 -6.36 2.03
C ASP A 41 -15.98 -4.96 2.04
N LEU A 42 -15.05 -4.73 2.96
CA LEU A 42 -14.31 -3.46 3.04
C LEU A 42 -13.39 -3.26 1.82
N LEU A 43 -12.70 -4.31 1.38
CA LEU A 43 -11.83 -4.24 0.20
C LEU A 43 -12.65 -3.99 -1.07
N ASN A 44 -13.79 -4.66 -1.22
CA ASN A 44 -14.70 -4.46 -2.35
C ASN A 44 -15.30 -3.05 -2.35
N ALA A 45 -15.75 -2.54 -1.20
CA ALA A 45 -16.24 -1.18 -1.06
C ALA A 45 -15.17 -0.15 -1.43
N ARG A 46 -13.91 -0.39 -1.01
CA ARG A 46 -12.77 0.43 -1.40
C ARG A 46 -12.53 0.43 -2.91
N VAL A 47 -12.52 -0.74 -3.55
CA VAL A 47 -12.32 -0.86 -5.01
C VAL A 47 -13.40 -0.08 -5.77
N ARG A 48 -14.67 -0.27 -5.40
CA ARG A 48 -15.78 0.48 -6.00
C ARG A 48 -15.60 2.00 -5.83
N LYS A 49 -15.14 2.44 -4.66
CA LYS A 49 -14.91 3.87 -4.42
C LYS A 49 -13.75 4.43 -5.23
N LEU A 50 -12.68 3.65 -5.41
CA LEU A 50 -11.57 4.03 -6.28
C LEU A 50 -12.03 4.19 -7.73
N GLU A 51 -12.82 3.24 -8.25
CA GLU A 51 -13.37 3.31 -9.61
C GLU A 51 -14.29 4.53 -9.80
N GLU A 52 -15.17 4.80 -8.83
CA GLU A 52 -16.04 5.99 -8.84
C GLU A 52 -15.22 7.28 -8.91
N LEU A 53 -14.20 7.40 -8.04
CA LEU A 53 -13.36 8.59 -7.99
C LEU A 53 -12.51 8.76 -9.25
N ARG A 54 -12.00 7.68 -9.85
CA ARG A 54 -11.28 7.72 -11.13
C ARG A 54 -12.18 8.23 -12.25
N ARG A 55 -13.40 7.69 -12.38
CA ARG A 55 -14.37 8.17 -13.38
C ARG A 55 -14.69 9.66 -13.18
N LYS A 56 -14.88 10.09 -11.93
CA LYS A 56 -15.13 11.50 -11.62
C LYS A 56 -13.94 12.39 -11.96
N LEU A 57 -12.72 11.92 -11.70
CA LEU A 57 -11.50 12.65 -12.07
C LEU A 57 -11.39 12.81 -13.60
N ASP A 58 -11.70 11.75 -14.34
CA ASP A 58 -11.69 11.79 -15.81
C ASP A 58 -12.71 12.80 -16.36
N GLU A 59 -13.91 12.84 -15.79
CA GLU A 59 -14.93 13.83 -16.14
C GLU A 59 -14.47 15.26 -15.86
N VAL A 60 -13.92 15.52 -14.67
CA VAL A 60 -13.36 16.83 -14.31
C VAL A 60 -12.23 17.23 -15.26
N ASN A 61 -11.34 16.30 -15.63
CA ASN A 61 -10.25 16.57 -16.57
C ASN A 61 -10.77 16.91 -17.98
N ARG A 62 -11.82 16.22 -18.46
CA ARG A 62 -12.44 16.56 -19.76
C ARG A 62 -13.00 17.97 -19.75
N ARG A 63 -13.71 18.36 -18.70
CA ARG A 63 -14.27 19.70 -18.57
C ARG A 63 -13.18 20.78 -18.46
N LEU A 64 -12.08 20.49 -17.77
CA LEU A 64 -10.92 21.38 -17.75
C LEU A 64 -10.33 21.60 -19.15
N ASN A 65 -10.23 20.54 -19.96
CA ASN A 65 -9.76 20.66 -21.34
C ASN A 65 -10.73 21.49 -22.21
N GLU A 66 -12.04 21.30 -22.05
CA GLU A 66 -13.04 22.11 -22.75
C GLU A 66 -12.95 23.59 -22.37
N ILE A 67 -12.77 23.91 -21.09
CA ILE A 67 -12.57 25.30 -20.64
C ILE A 67 -11.28 25.88 -21.22
N ALA A 68 -10.19 25.11 -21.28
CA ALA A 68 -8.94 25.55 -21.87
C ALA A 68 -9.13 25.93 -23.35
N LEU A 69 -9.83 25.09 -24.12
CA LEU A 69 -10.18 25.38 -25.52
C LEU A 69 -11.08 26.63 -25.64
N ASN A 70 -12.07 26.78 -24.77
CA ASN A 70 -12.96 27.95 -24.77
C ASN A 70 -12.20 29.25 -24.45
N ILE A 71 -11.23 29.21 -23.53
CA ILE A 71 -10.38 30.35 -23.20
C ILE A 71 -9.50 30.72 -24.41
N GLU A 72 -8.92 29.73 -25.08
CA GLU A 72 -8.10 29.92 -26.27
C GLU A 72 -8.93 30.54 -27.41
N GLU A 73 -10.08 29.95 -27.71
CA GLU A 73 -11.01 30.45 -28.73
C GLU A 73 -11.44 31.89 -28.42
N LEU A 74 -11.84 32.18 -27.18
CA LEU A 74 -12.22 33.53 -26.75
C LEU A 74 -11.06 34.52 -26.94
N SER A 75 -9.82 34.10 -26.70
CA SER A 75 -8.64 34.92 -26.96
C SER A 75 -8.42 35.18 -28.45
N VAL A 76 -8.65 34.21 -29.32
CA VAL A 76 -8.53 34.38 -30.78
C VAL A 76 -9.58 35.35 -31.27
N ARG A 77 -10.87 35.14 -30.90
CA ARG A 77 -11.99 36.00 -31.30
C ARG A 77 -11.79 37.46 -30.87
N TYR A 78 -11.27 37.69 -29.67
CA TYR A 78 -10.89 39.03 -29.23
C TYR A 78 -9.78 39.64 -30.10
N LYS A 79 -8.71 38.89 -30.40
CA LYS A 79 -7.58 39.37 -31.22
C LYS A 79 -7.97 39.72 -32.66
N ILE A 80 -8.93 39.01 -33.25
CA ILE A 80 -9.44 39.30 -34.60
C ILE A 80 -10.56 40.35 -34.61
N GLY A 81 -10.92 40.90 -33.44
CA GLY A 81 -11.90 41.98 -33.31
C GLY A 81 -13.37 41.54 -33.34
N GLU A 82 -13.67 40.24 -33.26
CA GLU A 82 -15.05 39.72 -33.19
C GLU A 82 -15.71 39.97 -31.81
N VAL A 83 -14.90 40.21 -30.78
CA VAL A 83 -15.36 40.44 -29.40
C VAL A 83 -14.66 41.68 -28.85
N ASP A 84 -15.41 42.57 -28.20
CA ASP A 84 -14.85 43.76 -27.54
C ASP A 84 -14.15 43.42 -26.21
N LEU A 85 -13.32 44.34 -25.70
CA LEU A 85 -12.56 44.14 -24.47
C LEU A 85 -13.44 43.89 -23.23
N GLY A 86 -14.61 44.53 -23.14
CA GLY A 86 -15.53 44.37 -22.02
C GLY A 86 -16.11 42.96 -21.99
N THR A 87 -16.65 42.50 -23.12
CA THR A 87 -17.20 41.15 -23.28
C THR A 87 -16.12 40.07 -23.09
N PHE A 88 -14.92 40.30 -23.64
CA PHE A 88 -13.78 39.41 -23.44
C PHE A 88 -13.43 39.27 -21.97
N SER A 89 -13.28 40.39 -21.25
CA SER A 89 -12.87 40.40 -19.85
C SER A 89 -13.89 39.66 -18.98
N GLN A 90 -15.19 39.92 -19.18
CA GLN A 90 -16.25 39.27 -18.40
C GLN A 90 -16.28 37.75 -18.63
N LYS A 91 -16.23 37.29 -19.89
CA LYS A 91 -16.24 35.85 -20.22
C LYS A 91 -14.97 35.16 -19.75
N SER A 92 -13.81 35.82 -19.89
CA SER A 92 -12.52 35.30 -19.45
C SER A 92 -12.50 35.07 -17.93
N GLU A 93 -12.98 36.03 -17.14
CA GLU A 93 -13.04 35.87 -15.68
C GLU A 93 -13.99 34.75 -15.26
N LYS A 94 -15.14 34.60 -15.93
CA LYS A 94 -16.05 33.48 -15.66
C LYS A 94 -15.39 32.13 -15.92
N LEU A 95 -14.75 31.96 -17.08
CA LEU A 95 -14.06 30.72 -17.46
C LEU A 95 -12.89 30.40 -16.51
N LYS A 96 -12.11 31.42 -16.13
CA LYS A 96 -11.03 31.25 -15.14
C LYS A 96 -11.56 30.89 -13.75
N GLY A 97 -12.70 31.43 -13.35
CA GLY A 97 -13.37 31.07 -12.10
C GLY A 97 -13.74 29.58 -12.10
N GLU A 98 -14.43 29.13 -13.14
CA GLU A 98 -14.80 27.71 -13.31
C GLU A 98 -13.57 26.79 -13.37
N GLN A 99 -12.52 27.19 -14.08
CA GLN A 99 -11.25 26.45 -14.14
C GLN A 99 -10.67 26.22 -12.74
N ARG A 100 -10.58 27.27 -11.92
CA ARG A 100 -10.03 27.18 -10.55
C ARG A 100 -10.83 26.23 -9.66
N GLU A 101 -12.15 26.25 -9.78
CA GLU A 101 -13.04 25.34 -9.03
C GLU A 101 -12.81 23.88 -9.43
N LEU A 102 -12.73 23.60 -10.73
CA LEU A 102 -12.47 22.25 -11.23
C LEU A 102 -11.06 21.75 -10.89
N GLU A 103 -10.04 22.61 -10.94
CA GLU A 103 -8.68 22.27 -10.50
C GLU A 103 -8.64 21.94 -9.00
N MET A 104 -9.37 22.67 -8.17
CA MET A 104 -9.52 22.35 -6.75
C MET A 104 -10.22 20.99 -6.57
N MET A 105 -11.29 20.73 -7.32
CA MET A 105 -11.99 19.44 -7.27
C MET A 105 -11.06 18.29 -7.69
N ALA A 106 -10.32 18.44 -8.78
CA ALA A 106 -9.35 17.45 -9.26
C ALA A 106 -8.29 17.15 -8.19
N ARG A 107 -7.72 18.18 -7.55
CA ARG A 107 -6.76 18.00 -6.44
C ARG A 107 -7.36 17.22 -5.28
N ASN A 108 -8.58 17.55 -4.87
CA ASN A 108 -9.26 16.85 -3.79
C ASN A 108 -9.53 15.37 -4.11
N ILE A 109 -9.96 15.09 -5.35
CA ILE A 109 -10.19 13.72 -5.82
C ILE A 109 -8.88 12.93 -5.84
N ARG A 110 -7.79 13.50 -6.38
CA ARG A 110 -6.46 12.86 -6.39
C ARG A 110 -5.99 12.55 -4.96
N SER A 111 -6.12 13.48 -4.03
CA SER A 111 -5.78 13.23 -2.62
C SER A 111 -6.62 12.10 -1.99
N CYS A 112 -7.91 12.01 -2.34
CA CYS A 112 -8.75 10.91 -1.89
C CYS A 112 -8.34 9.55 -2.50
N LEU A 113 -7.98 9.54 -3.79
CA LEU A 113 -7.45 8.36 -4.48
C LEU A 113 -6.16 7.89 -3.80
N ASP A 114 -5.17 8.78 -3.64
CA ASP A 114 -3.88 8.47 -3.01
C ASP A 114 -4.08 7.87 -1.61
N ARG A 115 -4.97 8.48 -0.82
CA ARG A 115 -5.28 7.97 0.52
C ARG A 115 -5.86 6.57 0.44
N LEU A 116 -6.86 6.34 -0.41
CA LEU A 116 -7.49 5.02 -0.56
C LEU A 116 -6.49 3.98 -1.10
N GLU A 117 -5.61 4.35 -2.02
CA GLU A 117 -4.62 3.45 -2.61
C GLU A 117 -3.62 2.92 -1.58
N ARG A 118 -3.23 3.73 -0.61
CA ARG A 118 -2.31 3.36 0.48
C ARG A 118 -2.99 2.51 1.56
N LEU A 119 -3.07 1.21 1.34
CA LEU A 119 -3.46 0.25 2.37
C LEU A 119 -2.39 0.14 3.46
N LEU A 120 -2.83 -0.07 4.71
CA LEU A 120 -1.95 -0.15 5.89
C LEU A 120 -1.02 1.06 6.06
N SER A 121 -1.44 2.25 5.60
CA SER A 121 -0.65 3.49 5.75
C SER A 121 -0.43 3.91 7.20
N ASP A 122 -1.22 3.37 8.12
CA ASP A 122 -1.11 3.54 9.57
C ASP A 122 -0.06 2.62 10.21
N LYS A 123 0.60 1.74 9.43
CA LYS A 123 1.59 0.79 9.90
C LYS A 123 2.98 1.13 9.40
N ALA A 124 3.96 1.05 10.30
CA ALA A 124 5.36 1.15 9.92
C ALA A 124 5.77 -0.07 9.07
N PRO A 125 6.74 0.07 8.14
CA PRO A 125 7.19 -1.04 7.31
C PRO A 125 7.67 -2.25 8.11
N ILE A 126 8.33 -2.00 9.26
CA ILE A 126 8.77 -3.06 10.17
C ILE A 126 7.59 -3.82 10.80
N GLU A 127 6.49 -3.13 11.12
CA GLU A 127 5.26 -3.78 11.59
C GLU A 127 4.66 -4.66 10.50
N ILE A 128 4.60 -4.18 9.25
CA ILE A 128 4.09 -4.97 8.12
C ILE A 128 4.94 -6.22 7.89
N LYS A 129 6.27 -6.08 7.97
CA LYS A 129 7.19 -7.23 7.91
C LYS A 129 6.91 -8.24 9.03
N SER A 130 6.83 -7.76 10.27
CA SER A 130 6.54 -8.59 11.44
C SER A 130 5.19 -9.30 11.32
N MET A 131 4.15 -8.64 10.79
CA MET A 131 2.85 -9.26 10.54
C MET A 131 2.98 -10.44 9.56
N GLY A 132 3.76 -10.28 8.49
CA GLY A 132 3.98 -11.37 7.51
C GLY A 132 4.78 -12.53 8.10
N ASP A 133 5.81 -12.23 8.90
CA ASP A 133 6.66 -13.23 9.54
C ASP A 133 5.87 -14.02 10.61
N ASP A 134 5.08 -13.33 11.44
CA ASP A 134 4.18 -13.92 12.43
C ASP A 134 3.13 -14.82 11.77
N LEU A 135 2.54 -14.39 10.65
CA LEU A 135 1.54 -15.17 9.92
C LEU A 135 2.14 -16.47 9.35
N ARG A 136 3.34 -16.39 8.75
CA ARG A 136 4.06 -17.59 8.25
C ARG A 136 4.35 -18.57 9.38
N ALA A 137 4.87 -18.08 10.50
CA ALA A 137 5.17 -18.92 11.67
C ALA A 137 3.90 -19.58 12.23
N ALA A 138 2.81 -18.82 12.31
CA ALA A 138 1.52 -19.33 12.77
C ALA A 138 0.99 -20.43 11.85
N TYR A 139 1.05 -20.20 10.54
CA TYR A 139 0.59 -21.15 9.54
C TYR A 139 1.39 -22.46 9.53
N GLU A 140 2.73 -22.38 9.61
CA GLU A 140 3.57 -23.60 9.70
C GLU A 140 3.33 -24.39 10.99
N THR A 141 3.02 -23.71 12.10
CA THR A 141 2.66 -24.42 13.35
C THR A 141 1.34 -25.16 13.21
N ILE A 142 0.31 -24.54 12.61
CA ILE A 142 -0.99 -25.20 12.35
C ILE A 142 -0.78 -26.42 11.45
N LYS A 143 0.05 -26.30 10.41
CA LYS A 143 0.43 -27.43 9.55
C LYS A 143 1.14 -28.55 10.31
N GLY A 144 1.99 -28.21 11.28
CA GLY A 144 2.56 -29.16 12.24
C GLY A 144 1.48 -29.87 13.07
N MET A 145 0.52 -29.12 13.62
CA MET A 145 -0.60 -29.68 14.41
C MET A 145 -1.47 -30.64 13.58
N VAL A 146 -1.70 -30.36 12.29
CA VAL A 146 -2.37 -31.31 11.37
C VAL A 146 -1.54 -32.58 11.21
N SER A 147 -0.23 -32.44 10.99
CA SER A 147 0.67 -33.58 10.79
C SER A 147 0.76 -34.48 12.03
N GLU A 148 0.63 -33.89 13.22
CA GLU A 148 0.56 -34.58 14.51
C GLU A 148 -0.82 -35.17 14.83
N GLY A 149 -1.83 -34.96 13.96
CA GLY A 149 -3.20 -35.43 14.17
C GLY A 149 -3.97 -34.68 15.27
N LYS A 150 -3.47 -33.51 15.72
CA LYS A 150 -4.12 -32.69 16.76
C LYS A 150 -5.32 -31.92 16.25
N ILE A 151 -5.32 -31.56 14.96
CA ILE A 151 -6.41 -30.85 14.29
C ILE A 151 -6.66 -31.47 12.90
N PRO A 152 -7.90 -31.40 12.38
CA PRO A 152 -8.24 -31.91 11.07
C PRO A 152 -7.64 -31.07 9.94
N SER A 153 -7.27 -31.73 8.84
CA SER A 153 -6.68 -31.10 7.64
C SER A 153 -7.59 -30.04 7.01
N GLU A 154 -8.89 -30.17 7.22
CA GLU A 154 -9.96 -29.29 6.78
C GLU A 154 -9.77 -27.86 7.33
N VAL A 155 -9.26 -27.72 8.56
CA VAL A 155 -8.97 -26.40 9.16
C VAL A 155 -7.86 -25.70 8.39
N LEU A 156 -6.79 -26.42 8.06
CA LEU A 156 -5.66 -25.87 7.29
C LEU A 156 -6.09 -25.51 5.86
N ASN A 157 -6.83 -26.40 5.20
CA ASN A 157 -7.32 -26.18 3.84
C ASN A 157 -8.27 -24.97 3.75
N ALA A 158 -9.09 -24.73 4.78
CA ALA A 158 -10.01 -23.61 4.82
C ALA A 158 -9.31 -22.24 4.86
N VAL A 159 -8.11 -22.16 5.44
CA VAL A 159 -7.38 -20.89 5.62
C VAL A 159 -6.23 -20.70 4.63
N LYS A 160 -5.74 -21.79 4.01
CA LYS A 160 -4.54 -21.81 3.17
C LYS A 160 -4.50 -20.68 2.14
N VAL A 161 -5.50 -20.59 1.27
CA VAL A 161 -5.51 -19.63 0.15
C VAL A 161 -5.48 -18.19 0.69
N ASP A 162 -6.33 -17.88 1.66
CA ASP A 162 -6.41 -16.54 2.25
C ASP A 162 -5.12 -16.15 3.00
N VAL A 163 -4.44 -17.10 3.64
CA VAL A 163 -3.13 -16.88 4.26
C VAL A 163 -2.05 -16.60 3.21
N GLU A 164 -1.98 -17.41 2.16
CA GLU A 164 -1.03 -17.23 1.05
C GLU A 164 -1.22 -15.87 0.36
N GLU A 165 -2.48 -15.50 0.08
CA GLU A 165 -2.84 -14.19 -0.48
C GLU A 165 -2.48 -13.04 0.47
N THR A 166 -2.74 -13.20 1.77
CA THR A 166 -2.40 -12.18 2.77
C THR A 166 -0.88 -11.99 2.88
N ILE A 167 -0.09 -13.06 2.88
CA ILE A 167 1.37 -12.99 2.89
C ILE A 167 1.87 -12.28 1.63
N GLY A 168 1.38 -12.69 0.45
CA GLY A 168 1.76 -12.08 -0.81
C GLY A 168 1.43 -10.58 -0.85
N PHE A 169 0.28 -10.20 -0.32
CA PHE A 169 -0.11 -8.80 -0.17
C PHE A 169 0.85 -8.04 0.76
N LEU A 170 1.12 -8.53 1.97
CA LEU A 170 2.03 -7.86 2.91
C LEU A 170 3.44 -7.71 2.32
N ASP A 171 3.93 -8.74 1.62
CA ASP A 171 5.24 -8.73 0.96
C ASP A 171 5.30 -7.71 -0.18
N SER A 172 4.20 -7.53 -0.92
CA SER A 172 4.12 -6.52 -1.98
C SER A 172 4.25 -5.09 -1.46
N LEU A 173 3.79 -4.81 -0.23
CA LEU A 173 3.89 -3.47 0.38
C LEU A 173 5.31 -3.10 0.81
N ILE A 174 6.17 -4.10 1.02
CA ILE A 174 7.55 -3.91 1.50
C ILE A 174 8.59 -4.43 0.51
N ARG A 175 8.20 -4.76 -0.73
CA ARG A 175 9.09 -5.35 -1.74
C ARG A 175 10.34 -4.51 -1.97
N ASP A 176 10.17 -3.23 -2.29
CA ASP A 176 11.29 -2.34 -2.61
C ASP A 176 12.27 -2.20 -1.43
N ARG A 177 11.76 -2.26 -0.18
CA ARG A 177 12.59 -2.25 1.03
C ARG A 177 13.37 -3.54 1.21
N ARG A 178 12.73 -4.70 0.96
CA ARG A 178 13.40 -6.00 0.99
C ARG A 178 14.51 -6.09 -0.05
N GLU A 179 14.25 -5.60 -1.26
CA GLU A 179 15.24 -5.54 -2.33
C GLU A 179 16.43 -4.65 -1.94
N ARG A 180 16.17 -3.48 -1.33
CA ARG A 180 17.23 -2.60 -0.83
C ARG A 180 18.04 -3.23 0.30
N GLU A 181 17.39 -3.85 1.29
CA GLU A 181 18.09 -4.57 2.37
C GLU A 181 18.97 -5.69 1.80
N LYS A 182 18.45 -6.47 0.84
CA LYS A 182 19.19 -7.56 0.20
C LYS A 182 20.46 -7.05 -0.48
N ALA A 183 20.36 -5.97 -1.26
CA ALA A 183 21.52 -5.35 -1.91
C ALA A 183 22.57 -4.88 -0.90
N LEU A 184 22.15 -4.25 0.20
CA LEU A 184 23.07 -3.82 1.27
C LEU A 184 23.74 -5.00 1.98
N ARG A 185 23.04 -6.12 2.16
CA ARG A 185 23.62 -7.34 2.72
C ARG A 185 24.64 -7.99 1.78
N GLU A 186 24.37 -8.01 0.48
CA GLU A 186 25.32 -8.49 -0.53
C GLU A 186 26.58 -7.60 -0.59
N GLU A 187 26.42 -6.28 -0.42
CA GLU A 187 27.54 -5.34 -0.30
C GLU A 187 28.37 -5.62 0.96
N LEU A 188 27.73 -5.90 2.09
CA LEU A 188 28.40 -6.25 3.35
C LEU A 188 29.15 -7.58 3.24
N GLU A 189 28.58 -8.57 2.56
CA GLU A 189 29.24 -9.85 2.29
C GLU A 189 30.47 -9.65 1.39
N THR A 190 30.33 -8.86 0.32
CA THR A 190 31.44 -8.51 -0.57
C THR A 190 32.55 -7.80 0.19
N LEU A 191 32.20 -6.82 1.04
CA LEU A 191 33.13 -6.10 1.90
C LEU A 191 33.89 -7.06 2.84
N HIS A 192 33.20 -8.04 3.41
CA HIS A 192 33.79 -9.06 4.26
C HIS A 192 34.78 -9.96 3.50
N VAL A 193 34.47 -10.35 2.26
CA VAL A 193 35.39 -11.11 1.40
C VAL A 193 36.63 -10.27 1.08
N ARG A 194 36.48 -9.01 0.68
CA ARG A 194 37.61 -8.10 0.39
C ARG A 194 38.56 -7.92 1.57
N TYR A 195 38.01 -7.80 2.78
CA TYR A 195 38.83 -7.78 3.99
C TYR A 195 39.59 -9.09 4.19
N LYS A 196 38.93 -10.24 4.02
CA LYS A 196 39.57 -11.57 4.15
C LYS A 196 40.69 -11.82 3.15
N VAL A 197 40.57 -11.31 1.92
CA VAL A 197 41.63 -11.43 0.89
C VAL A 197 42.69 -10.33 1.02
N GLY A 198 42.58 -9.44 2.02
CA GLY A 198 43.57 -8.40 2.30
C GLY A 198 43.53 -7.20 1.35
N GLU A 199 42.47 -7.05 0.55
CA GLU A 199 42.28 -5.91 -0.36
C GLU A 199 42.00 -4.60 0.38
N ILE A 200 41.48 -4.69 1.61
CA ILE A 200 41.16 -3.54 2.47
C ILE A 200 41.68 -3.74 3.89
N GLY A 201 42.03 -2.64 4.55
CA GLY A 201 42.45 -2.65 5.96
C GLY A 201 41.29 -2.81 6.94
N ILE A 202 41.61 -3.19 8.19
CA ILE A 202 40.61 -3.37 9.27
C ILE A 202 39.83 -2.08 9.57
N GLU A 203 40.48 -0.92 9.52
CA GLU A 203 39.83 0.38 9.77
C GLU A 203 38.79 0.71 8.68
N GLU A 204 39.14 0.48 7.41
CA GLU A 204 38.24 0.68 6.27
C GLU A 204 37.06 -0.30 6.30
N TYR A 205 37.34 -1.56 6.66
CA TYR A 205 36.31 -2.59 6.86
C TYR A 205 35.32 -2.20 7.95
N GLU A 206 35.77 -1.89 9.16
CA GLU A 206 34.88 -1.58 10.29
C GLU A 206 34.10 -0.29 10.04
N LYS A 207 34.71 0.72 9.40
CA LYS A 207 34.00 1.96 9.02
C LYS A 207 32.86 1.67 8.04
N ARG A 208 33.13 1.03 6.90
CA ARG A 208 32.10 0.75 5.88
C ARG A 208 31.03 -0.23 6.38
N LYS A 209 31.42 -1.22 7.17
CA LYS A 209 30.48 -2.16 7.81
C LYS A 209 29.48 -1.40 8.68
N LYS A 210 29.94 -0.42 9.47
CA LYS A 210 29.06 0.42 10.29
C LYS A 210 28.12 1.26 9.43
N GLU A 211 28.63 1.89 8.37
CA GLU A 211 27.81 2.69 7.43
C GLU A 211 26.70 1.85 6.78
N ILE A 212 27.03 0.68 6.24
CA ILE A 212 26.07 -0.24 5.63
C ILE A 212 25.04 -0.72 6.66
N GLN A 213 25.47 -1.02 7.90
CA GLN A 213 24.57 -1.44 8.96
C GLN A 213 23.58 -0.33 9.38
N GLU A 214 24.04 0.92 9.41
CA GLU A 214 23.17 2.08 9.63
C GLU A 214 22.16 2.27 8.49
N GLU A 215 22.58 2.05 7.24
CA GLU A 215 21.65 2.07 6.10
C GLU A 215 20.59 0.97 6.19
N ILE A 216 20.98 -0.26 6.55
CA ILE A 216 20.04 -1.37 6.76
C ILE A 216 19.00 -1.02 7.83
N ASN A 217 19.43 -0.38 8.93
CA ASN A 217 18.50 0.05 9.98
C ASN A 217 17.52 1.12 9.48
N LYS A 218 17.97 2.03 8.61
CA LYS A 218 17.14 3.09 8.02
C LYS A 218 16.09 2.55 7.04
N VAL A 219 16.35 1.41 6.38
CA VAL A 219 15.39 0.78 5.45
C VAL A 219 14.06 0.42 6.16
N TRP A 220 14.14 0.06 7.45
CA TRP A 220 13.02 -0.41 8.24
C TRP A 220 12.50 0.58 9.28
N SER A 221 13.18 1.71 9.45
CA SER A 221 12.74 2.84 10.29
C SER A 221 11.61 3.60 9.60
#